data_AF-A0A2E9TSG0-F1
#
_entry.id   AF-A0A2E9TSG0-F1
#
_cell.length_a   1.000
_cell.length_b   1.000
_cell.length_c   1.000
_cell.angle_alpha   90.00
_cell.angle_beta   90.00
_cell.angle_gamma   90.00
#
_symmetry.space_group_name_H-M   'P 1'
#
loop_
_entity.id
_entity.type
_entity.pdbx_description
1 polymer ?
#
loop_
_entity_poly.entity_id
_entity_poly.type
_entity_poly.pdbx_seq_one_letter_code
_entity_poly.pdbx_strand_id
1 'polypeptide(L)'
;MEGRQYQRLTHLDGRLVEVIRRGDEVLCLHPDRSLTRLSSKQMGPLALGDRLASDLPEQYNILIDGDGRVAGRTTTRMRVAPLDTHRYGYRLWLDQESRLLLKSEVVDGSGVALERVEFVTLNLSPQLGLDHFAVPEARHEKALAPVPDSHPSLTLTVTPEWLPAGFRAMEQDWRQATTDRAPVAARGFSDGLAAFTVFVEAIGENSVEEGVSRVGPTVAVSRRLAAPSGVYLVTLVGEVPQSTALRVIEGISVRENQP
;
A
#
# COMPACT_ATOMS: atom_id res chain seq x y z
N MET A 1 17.42 22.30 -6.45
CA MET A 1 16.52 23.30 -5.82
C MET A 1 16.29 22.86 -4.38
N GLU A 2 16.80 23.60 -3.39
CA GLU A 2 16.52 23.52 -1.93
C GLU A 2 16.27 22.13 -1.29
N GLY A 3 16.85 21.04 -1.79
CA GLY A 3 16.67 19.69 -1.25
C GLY A 3 15.25 19.10 -1.33
N ARG A 4 14.29 19.77 -2.00
CA ARG A 4 12.91 19.28 -2.13
C ARG A 4 12.79 18.28 -3.29
N GLN A 5 12.11 17.17 -3.04
CA GLN A 5 11.85 16.15 -4.05
C GLN A 5 10.65 16.52 -4.92
N TYR A 6 10.80 16.37 -6.23
CA TYR A 6 9.72 16.53 -7.21
C TYR A 6 9.57 15.24 -8.01
N GLN A 7 8.34 14.79 -8.20
CA GLN A 7 8.04 13.59 -8.97
C GLN A 7 6.76 13.80 -9.77
N ARG A 8 6.71 13.25 -10.98
CA ARG A 8 5.49 13.11 -11.75
C ARG A 8 5.45 11.70 -12.33
N LEU A 9 4.32 11.04 -12.15
CA LEU A 9 4.04 9.73 -12.69
C LEU A 9 2.78 9.85 -13.53
N THR A 10 2.85 9.40 -14.77
CA THR A 10 1.76 9.49 -15.73
C THR A 10 1.55 8.11 -16.32
N HIS A 11 0.30 7.64 -16.34
CA HIS A 11 -0.05 6.45 -17.09
C HIS A 11 0.06 6.75 -18.58
N LEU A 12 0.86 5.94 -19.29
CA LEU A 12 1.05 6.10 -20.74
C LEU A 12 0.01 5.32 -21.57
N ASP A 13 -0.70 4.39 -20.93
CA ASP A 13 -1.74 3.58 -21.54
C ASP A 13 -3.06 3.69 -20.78
N GLY A 14 -4.18 3.61 -21.51
CA GLY A 14 -5.52 3.61 -20.93
C GLY A 14 -6.00 4.98 -20.46
N ARG A 15 -6.68 5.01 -19.30
CA ARG A 15 -7.21 6.26 -18.73
C ARG A 15 -6.08 7.07 -18.12
N LEU A 16 -6.03 8.36 -18.43
CA LEU A 16 -5.04 9.28 -17.89
C LEU A 16 -5.20 9.38 -16.37
N VAL A 17 -4.18 8.92 -15.65
CA VAL A 17 -3.99 9.12 -14.22
C VAL A 17 -2.61 9.73 -14.04
N GLU A 18 -2.54 10.80 -13.26
CA GLU A 18 -1.27 11.44 -12.92
C GLU A 18 -1.10 11.57 -11.42
N VAL A 19 0.09 11.25 -10.92
CA VAL A 19 0.48 11.49 -9.53
C VAL A 19 1.67 12.43 -9.53
N ILE A 20 1.50 13.59 -8.91
CA ILE A 20 2.51 14.65 -8.83
C ILE A 20 2.89 14.85 -7.37
N ARG A 21 4.17 14.72 -7.05
CA ARG A 21 4.74 15.00 -5.72
C ARG A 21 5.57 16.28 -5.79
N ARG A 22 5.35 17.18 -4.82
CA ARG A 22 6.08 18.44 -4.64
C ARG A 22 6.46 18.57 -3.15
N GLY A 23 7.63 18.03 -2.79
CA GLY A 23 8.01 17.86 -1.39
C GLY A 23 7.07 16.88 -0.68
N ASP A 24 6.37 17.38 0.34
CA ASP A 24 5.42 16.60 1.16
C ASP A 24 3.98 16.60 0.59
N GLU A 25 3.73 17.36 -0.47
CA GLU A 25 2.43 17.38 -1.14
C GLU A 25 2.36 16.31 -2.23
N VAL A 26 1.29 15.52 -2.24
CA VAL A 26 0.96 14.57 -3.30
C VAL A 26 -0.40 14.93 -3.90
N LEU A 27 -0.44 15.04 -5.23
CA LEU A 27 -1.60 15.40 -6.02
C LEU A 27 -1.93 14.25 -6.95
N CYS A 28 -3.15 13.74 -6.89
CA CYS A 28 -3.64 12.70 -7.78
C CYS A 28 -4.69 13.29 -8.73
N LEU A 29 -4.39 13.33 -10.03
CA LEU A 29 -5.34 13.68 -11.07
C LEU A 29 -6.05 12.41 -11.55
N HIS A 30 -7.37 12.40 -11.40
CA HIS A 30 -8.23 11.29 -11.80
C HIS A 30 -8.69 11.42 -13.26
N PRO A 31 -9.15 10.33 -13.88
CA PRO A 31 -9.61 10.34 -15.27
C PRO A 31 -10.77 11.30 -15.57
N ASP A 32 -11.59 11.63 -14.56
CA ASP A 32 -12.70 12.58 -14.66
C ASP A 32 -12.26 14.05 -14.52
N ARG A 33 -10.94 14.29 -14.41
CA ARG A 33 -10.30 15.57 -14.12
C ARG A 33 -10.64 16.14 -12.75
N SER A 34 -11.04 15.30 -11.81
CA SER A 34 -11.00 15.65 -10.39
C SER A 34 -9.57 15.50 -9.85
N LEU A 35 -9.23 16.35 -8.88
CA LEU A 35 -7.93 16.35 -8.23
C LEU A 35 -8.10 15.98 -6.75
N THR A 36 -7.31 15.04 -6.27
CA THR A 36 -7.19 14.75 -4.83
C THR A 36 -5.85 15.24 -4.31
N ARG A 37 -5.88 16.07 -3.26
CA ARG A 37 -4.67 16.56 -2.59
C ARG A 37 -4.45 15.86 -1.26
N LEU A 38 -3.22 15.41 -1.05
CA LEU A 38 -2.78 14.66 0.12
C LEU A 38 -1.52 15.31 0.69
N SER A 39 -1.46 15.43 2.03
CA SER A 39 -0.20 15.67 2.74
C SER A 39 0.40 14.31 3.07
N SER A 40 1.58 14.00 2.55
CA SER A 40 2.25 12.73 2.84
C SER A 40 3.77 12.85 2.84
N LYS A 41 4.34 12.66 4.03
CA LYS A 41 5.78 12.51 4.22
C LYS A 41 6.34 11.20 3.66
N GLN A 42 5.52 10.18 3.35
CA GLN A 42 6.03 8.81 3.09
C GLN A 42 5.31 7.97 2.00
N MET A 43 4.31 8.45 1.27
CA MET A 43 3.69 7.67 0.18
C MET A 43 4.18 8.07 -1.21
N GLY A 44 4.99 7.21 -1.82
CA GLY A 44 5.24 7.21 -3.26
C GLY A 44 5.29 5.77 -3.78
N PRO A 45 4.88 5.51 -5.03
CA PRO A 45 4.92 4.16 -5.60
C PRO A 45 6.35 3.63 -5.82
N LEU A 46 7.38 4.46 -5.61
CA LEU A 46 8.80 4.05 -5.61
C LEU A 46 9.40 3.94 -4.19
N ALA A 47 8.58 4.04 -3.14
CA ALA A 47 9.04 4.04 -1.75
C ALA A 47 9.63 2.70 -1.28
N LEU A 48 9.56 1.63 -2.09
CA LEU A 48 10.18 0.34 -1.75
C LEU A 48 11.69 0.49 -1.52
N GLY A 49 12.37 1.30 -2.33
CA GLY A 49 13.80 1.58 -2.14
C GLY A 49 14.08 2.28 -0.81
N ASP A 50 13.28 3.29 -0.47
CA ASP A 50 13.43 4.04 0.79
C ASP A 50 13.16 3.16 2.01
N ARG A 51 12.13 2.30 1.95
CA ARG A 51 11.79 1.35 3.02
C ARG A 51 12.88 0.31 3.26
N LEU A 52 13.52 -0.17 2.20
CA LEU A 52 14.63 -1.13 2.29
C LEU A 52 15.93 -0.49 2.77
N ALA A 53 16.09 0.83 2.57
CA ALA A 53 17.29 1.56 2.95
C ALA A 53 17.32 1.99 4.42
N SER A 54 16.17 2.08 5.09
CA SER A 54 16.09 2.58 6.47
C SER A 54 16.42 1.52 7.53
N ASP A 55 15.69 0.40 7.56
CA ASP A 55 15.88 -0.70 8.51
C ASP A 55 15.15 -1.94 7.97
N LEU A 56 15.91 -2.99 7.63
CA LEU A 56 15.30 -4.25 7.20
C LEU A 56 14.68 -4.94 8.43
N PRO A 57 13.40 -5.37 8.37
CA PRO A 57 12.81 -6.09 9.47
C PRO A 57 13.52 -7.44 9.71
N GLU A 58 13.64 -7.84 10.98
CA GLU A 58 14.32 -9.09 11.38
C GLU A 58 13.71 -10.36 10.77
N GLN A 59 12.49 -10.25 10.21
CA GLN A 59 11.79 -11.33 9.53
C GLN A 59 12.27 -11.56 8.08
N TYR A 60 13.30 -10.82 7.63
CA TYR A 60 13.85 -10.95 6.28
C TYR A 60 15.37 -11.07 6.31
N ASN A 61 15.91 -11.81 5.34
CA ASN A 61 17.32 -11.83 4.99
C ASN A 61 17.53 -11.16 3.63
N ILE A 62 18.61 -10.38 3.50
CA ILE A 62 19.08 -9.90 2.19
C ILE A 62 20.22 -10.80 1.71
N LEU A 63 20.11 -11.26 0.47
CA LEU A 63 21.13 -12.05 -0.21
C LEU A 63 21.52 -11.36 -1.52
N ILE A 64 22.81 -11.30 -1.81
CA ILE A 64 23.30 -10.84 -3.11
C ILE A 64 23.29 -12.06 -4.05
N ASP A 65 22.48 -11.97 -5.10
CA ASP A 65 22.24 -13.04 -6.07
C ASP A 65 23.08 -12.84 -7.35
N GLY A 66 24.16 -12.06 -7.28
CA GLY A 66 25.10 -11.80 -8.37
C GLY A 66 24.76 -10.57 -9.22
N ASP A 67 25.21 -10.56 -10.47
CA ASP A 67 25.02 -9.43 -11.39
C ASP A 67 23.82 -9.63 -12.32
N GLY A 68 23.34 -8.54 -12.90
CA GLY A 68 22.26 -8.53 -13.89
C GLY A 68 22.34 -7.34 -14.83
N ARG A 69 21.37 -7.24 -15.74
CA ARG A 69 21.23 -6.10 -16.65
C ARG A 69 19.76 -5.69 -16.79
N VAL A 70 19.48 -4.40 -16.63
CA VAL A 70 18.13 -3.80 -16.77
C VAL A 70 18.25 -2.46 -17.49
N ALA A 71 17.36 -2.18 -18.44
CA ALA A 71 17.39 -0.95 -19.26
C ALA A 71 18.77 -0.66 -19.90
N GLY A 72 19.51 -1.72 -20.28
CA GLY A 72 20.87 -1.62 -20.84
C GLY A 72 21.99 -1.39 -19.81
N ARG A 73 21.68 -1.24 -18.52
CA ARG A 73 22.62 -0.89 -17.45
C ARG A 73 23.00 -2.09 -16.60
N THR A 74 24.24 -2.13 -16.11
CA THR A 74 24.72 -3.19 -15.23
C THR A 74 24.15 -3.01 -13.82
N THR A 75 23.62 -4.09 -13.26
CA THR A 75 22.94 -4.08 -11.96
C THR A 75 23.50 -5.16 -11.04
N THR A 76 23.41 -4.94 -9.73
CA THR A 76 23.55 -6.00 -8.73
C THR A 76 22.17 -6.55 -8.41
N ARG A 77 22.00 -7.85 -8.54
CA ARG A 77 20.77 -8.56 -8.18
C ARG A 77 20.80 -8.90 -6.69
N MET A 78 19.71 -8.59 -6.00
CA MET A 78 19.52 -8.89 -4.60
C MET A 78 18.19 -9.60 -4.38
N ARG A 79 18.10 -10.37 -3.31
CA ARG A 79 16.88 -11.02 -2.85
C ARG A 79 16.62 -10.63 -1.42
N VAL A 80 15.38 -10.23 -1.14
CA VAL A 80 14.85 -10.06 0.22
C VAL A 80 13.98 -11.27 0.49
N ALA A 81 14.51 -12.23 1.23
CA ALA A 81 13.87 -13.51 1.49
C ALA A 81 13.23 -13.51 2.88
N PRO A 82 11.92 -13.78 3.01
CA PRO A 82 11.28 -13.89 4.31
C PRO A 82 11.78 -15.13 5.07
N LEU A 83 11.86 -15.03 6.39
CA LEU A 83 12.26 -16.12 7.29
C LEU A 83 11.08 -17.01 7.70
N ASP A 84 9.87 -16.64 7.31
CA ASP A 84 8.64 -17.40 7.51
C ASP A 84 7.78 -17.41 6.25
N THR A 85 6.64 -18.10 6.31
CA THR A 85 5.70 -18.23 5.19
C THR A 85 4.58 -17.19 5.24
N HIS A 86 4.69 -16.15 6.07
CA HIS A 86 3.59 -15.23 6.32
C HIS A 86 3.63 -13.95 5.50
N ARG A 87 4.64 -13.80 4.65
CA ARG A 87 4.89 -12.61 3.83
C ARG A 87 5.58 -12.99 2.52
N TYR A 88 5.50 -12.10 1.54
CA TYR A 88 6.17 -12.30 0.25
C TYR A 88 7.64 -11.92 0.31
N GLY A 89 8.43 -12.44 -0.62
CA GLY A 89 9.81 -12.00 -0.84
C GLY A 89 9.91 -10.99 -1.96
N TYR A 90 11.12 -10.44 -2.14
CA TYR A 90 11.43 -9.53 -3.23
C TYR A 90 12.68 -9.97 -3.99
N ARG A 91 12.68 -9.77 -5.32
CA ARG A 91 13.90 -9.75 -6.13
C ARG A 91 14.13 -8.34 -6.65
N LEU A 92 15.35 -7.85 -6.52
CA LEU A 92 15.71 -6.44 -6.73
C LEU A 92 16.92 -6.36 -7.65
N TRP A 93 16.95 -5.35 -8.52
CA TRP A 93 18.09 -5.06 -9.39
C TRP A 93 18.49 -3.60 -9.20
N LEU A 94 19.59 -3.39 -8.51
CA LEU A 94 20.12 -2.06 -8.22
C LEU A 94 21.18 -1.70 -9.25
N ASP A 95 21.06 -0.53 -9.89
CA ASP A 95 22.05 0.01 -10.82
C ASP A 95 23.40 0.20 -10.12
N GLN A 96 24.48 -0.32 -10.69
CA GLN A 96 25.80 -0.22 -10.06
C GLN A 96 26.34 1.22 -10.04
N GLU A 97 25.95 2.05 -11.02
CA GLU A 97 26.41 3.42 -11.17
C GLU A 97 25.55 4.41 -10.36
N SER A 98 24.25 4.49 -10.63
CA SER A 98 23.33 5.45 -10.02
C SER A 98 22.73 5.00 -8.68
N ARG A 99 22.85 3.70 -8.34
CA ARG A 99 22.23 3.07 -7.16
C ARG A 99 20.70 3.06 -7.16
N LEU A 100 20.06 3.43 -8.27
CA LEU A 100 18.62 3.34 -8.43
C LEU A 100 18.17 1.88 -8.53
N LEU A 101 17.03 1.57 -7.93
CA LEU A 101 16.33 0.30 -8.13
C LEU A 101 15.68 0.29 -9.52
N LEU A 102 16.27 -0.44 -10.47
CA LEU A 102 15.81 -0.47 -11.86
C LEU A 102 14.73 -1.51 -12.12
N LYS A 103 14.65 -2.54 -11.27
CA LYS A 103 13.62 -3.56 -11.32
C LYS A 103 13.34 -4.12 -9.94
N SER A 104 12.08 -4.36 -9.66
CA SER A 104 11.60 -5.10 -8.51
C SER A 104 10.58 -6.15 -8.93
N GLU A 105 10.59 -7.27 -8.21
CA GLU A 105 9.56 -8.29 -8.32
C GLU A 105 9.13 -8.72 -6.93
N VAL A 106 7.82 -8.81 -6.71
CA VAL A 106 7.24 -9.47 -5.54
C VAL A 106 7.13 -10.95 -5.85
N VAL A 107 7.64 -11.82 -4.98
CA VAL A 107 7.67 -13.27 -5.18
C VAL A 107 6.97 -14.02 -4.07
N ASP A 108 6.24 -15.07 -4.42
CA ASP A 108 5.62 -15.96 -3.44
C ASP A 108 6.60 -17.01 -2.88
N GLY A 109 6.12 -17.80 -1.92
CA GLY A 109 6.92 -18.86 -1.27
C GLY A 109 7.39 -19.98 -2.21
N SER A 110 6.82 -20.08 -3.43
CA SER A 110 7.29 -20.99 -4.48
C SER A 110 8.33 -20.35 -5.41
N GLY A 111 8.56 -19.03 -5.29
CA GLY A 111 9.47 -18.26 -6.12
C GLY A 111 8.84 -17.68 -7.39
N VAL A 112 7.52 -17.79 -7.55
CA VAL A 112 6.78 -17.21 -8.67
C VAL A 112 6.63 -15.71 -8.46
N ALA A 113 6.88 -14.92 -9.52
CA ALA A 113 6.67 -13.48 -9.48
C ALA A 113 5.18 -13.15 -9.57
N LEU A 114 4.68 -12.44 -8.56
CA LEU A 114 3.30 -11.97 -8.46
C LEU A 114 3.11 -10.58 -9.06
N GLU A 115 4.17 -9.79 -9.00
CA GLU A 115 4.24 -8.45 -9.57
C GLU A 115 5.66 -8.22 -10.09
N ARG A 116 5.77 -7.42 -11.15
CA ARG A 116 7.04 -6.93 -11.68
C ARG A 116 6.90 -5.45 -12.04
N VAL A 117 7.83 -4.65 -11.55
CA VAL A 117 8.04 -3.26 -11.96
C VAL A 117 9.46 -3.16 -12.50
N GLU A 118 9.62 -2.67 -13.73
CA GLU A 118 10.94 -2.50 -14.34
C GLU A 118 11.02 -1.28 -15.23
N PHE A 119 12.17 -0.63 -15.24
CA PHE A 119 12.48 0.43 -16.20
C PHE A 119 12.76 -0.17 -17.58
N VAL A 120 12.11 0.39 -18.60
CA VAL A 120 12.40 0.09 -20.01
C VAL A 120 13.49 1.02 -20.54
N THR A 121 13.42 2.30 -20.17
CA THR A 121 14.41 3.34 -20.49
C THR A 121 14.69 4.20 -19.27
N LEU A 122 15.91 4.74 -19.17
CA LEU A 122 16.31 5.63 -18.08
C LEU A 122 17.22 6.74 -18.61
N ASN A 123 16.83 7.99 -18.37
CA ASN A 123 17.67 9.16 -18.56
C ASN A 123 17.94 9.80 -17.20
N LEU A 124 19.20 9.82 -16.78
CA LEU A 124 19.64 10.38 -15.49
C LEU A 124 19.97 11.87 -15.55
N SER A 125 20.04 12.46 -16.74
CA SER A 125 20.28 13.89 -16.93
C SER A 125 19.23 14.52 -17.84
N PRO A 126 17.93 14.35 -17.52
CA PRO A 126 16.90 15.06 -18.25
C PRO A 126 16.95 16.55 -17.90
N GLN A 127 16.66 17.40 -18.87
CA GLN A 127 16.58 18.86 -18.65
C GLN A 127 15.21 19.21 -18.03
N LEU A 128 15.01 18.85 -16.76
CA LEU A 128 13.75 19.09 -16.05
C LEU A 128 13.76 20.45 -15.34
N GLY A 129 12.82 21.32 -15.73
CA GLY A 129 12.39 22.50 -14.96
C GLY A 129 11.11 22.27 -14.15
N LEU A 130 10.74 23.25 -13.30
CA LEU A 130 9.55 23.17 -12.44
C LEU A 130 8.23 22.98 -13.21
N ASP A 131 8.17 23.48 -14.44
CA ASP A 131 6.97 23.38 -15.29
C ASP A 131 6.59 21.93 -15.61
N HIS A 132 7.54 20.99 -15.60
CA HIS A 132 7.26 19.56 -15.76
C HIS A 132 6.43 18.99 -14.61
N PHE A 133 6.46 19.65 -13.45
CA PHE A 133 5.74 19.29 -12.23
C PHE A 133 4.60 20.28 -11.92
N ALA A 134 4.19 21.08 -12.91
CA ALA A 134 3.03 21.95 -12.78
C ALA A 134 1.76 21.14 -12.53
N VAL A 135 0.87 21.68 -11.69
CA VAL A 135 -0.42 21.06 -11.38
C VAL A 135 -1.35 21.26 -12.59
N PRO A 136 -1.89 20.19 -13.19
CA PRO A 136 -2.85 20.30 -14.29
C PRO A 136 -4.13 21.01 -13.87
N GLU A 137 -4.82 21.62 -14.83
CA GLU A 137 -6.14 22.21 -14.60
C GLU A 137 -7.17 21.13 -14.24
N ALA A 138 -7.78 21.25 -13.07
CA ALA A 138 -8.77 20.32 -12.54
C ALA A 138 -10.17 20.95 -12.55
N ARG A 139 -11.19 20.13 -12.81
CA ARG A 139 -12.61 20.58 -12.76
C ARG A 139 -13.07 20.82 -11.34
N HIS A 140 -12.63 19.96 -10.43
CA HIS A 140 -12.96 19.99 -9.01
C HIS A 140 -11.75 19.51 -8.22
N GLU A 141 -11.53 20.12 -7.07
CA GLU A 141 -10.50 19.71 -6.12
C GLU A 141 -11.17 19.21 -4.83
N LYS A 142 -10.72 18.04 -4.35
CA LYS A 142 -11.12 17.50 -3.05
C LYS A 142 -9.87 17.22 -2.23
N ALA A 143 -9.83 17.74 -1.01
CA ALA A 143 -8.94 17.18 0.00
C ALA A 143 -9.55 15.89 0.54
N LEU A 144 -8.73 14.90 0.88
CA LEU A 144 -9.21 13.86 1.80
C LEU A 144 -9.40 14.53 3.17
N ALA A 145 -10.64 14.66 3.62
CA ALA A 145 -10.94 15.11 4.96
C ALA A 145 -10.82 13.90 5.92
N PRO A 146 -10.16 14.05 7.08
CA PRO A 146 -10.23 13.05 8.14
C PRO A 146 -11.69 12.88 8.59
N VAL A 147 -12.04 11.66 9.03
CA VAL A 147 -13.32 11.42 9.67
C VAL A 147 -13.39 12.27 10.96
N PRO A 148 -14.48 13.01 11.22
CA PRO A 148 -14.61 13.79 12.46
C PRO A 148 -14.50 12.90 13.69
N ASP A 149 -13.78 13.35 14.73
CA ASP A 149 -13.55 12.60 15.99
C ASP A 149 -14.84 12.09 16.67
N SER A 150 -15.99 12.70 16.36
CA SER A 150 -17.31 12.34 16.87
C SER A 150 -18.00 11.19 16.10
N HIS A 151 -17.35 10.62 15.08
CA HIS A 151 -18.00 9.64 14.21
C HIS A 151 -18.14 8.27 14.91
N PRO A 152 -19.34 7.64 14.92
CA PRO A 152 -19.56 6.36 15.60
C PRO A 152 -18.63 5.23 15.15
N SER A 153 -18.15 5.19 13.90
CA SER A 153 -17.13 4.23 13.48
C SER A 153 -15.82 4.29 14.28
N LEU A 154 -15.48 5.46 14.85
CA LEU A 154 -14.29 5.66 15.69
C LEU A 154 -14.41 5.00 17.07
N THR A 155 -15.62 4.61 17.48
CA THR A 155 -15.81 3.85 18.72
C THR A 155 -15.46 2.38 18.54
N LEU A 156 -15.30 1.88 17.30
CA LEU A 156 -14.99 0.47 17.07
C LEU A 156 -13.50 0.19 17.27
N THR A 157 -13.17 -0.73 18.18
CA THR A 157 -11.83 -1.27 18.33
C THR A 157 -11.74 -2.63 17.61
N VAL A 158 -10.88 -2.69 16.60
CA VAL A 158 -10.51 -3.95 15.91
C VAL A 158 -9.30 -4.56 16.59
N THR A 159 -9.43 -5.78 17.11
CA THR A 159 -8.33 -6.48 17.79
C THR A 159 -8.11 -7.86 17.15
N PRO A 160 -6.94 -8.12 16.55
CA PRO A 160 -6.55 -9.46 16.12
C PRO A 160 -6.09 -10.29 17.33
N GLU A 161 -6.53 -11.55 17.39
CA GLU A 161 -6.01 -12.55 18.33
C GLU A 161 -4.57 -12.96 17.98
N TRP A 162 -4.25 -13.01 16.69
CA TRP A 162 -2.93 -13.38 16.18
C TRP A 162 -2.47 -12.44 15.08
N LEU A 163 -1.18 -12.12 15.11
CA LEU A 163 -0.47 -11.42 14.04
C LEU A 163 0.81 -12.18 13.70
N PRO A 164 1.26 -12.16 12.43
CA PRO A 164 2.58 -12.64 12.09
C PRO A 164 3.65 -11.86 12.84
N ALA A 165 4.77 -12.51 13.17
CA ALA A 165 5.88 -11.86 13.87
C ALA A 165 6.32 -10.57 13.12
N GLY A 166 6.64 -9.51 13.86
CA GLY A 166 7.06 -8.22 13.31
C GLY A 166 5.91 -7.28 12.94
N PHE A 167 4.69 -7.76 12.66
CA PHE A 167 3.57 -6.88 12.35
C PHE A 167 3.14 -6.08 13.57
N ARG A 168 2.95 -4.77 13.38
CA ARG A 168 2.44 -3.84 14.40
C ARG A 168 1.29 -3.04 13.82
N ALA A 169 0.36 -2.63 14.68
CA ALA A 169 -0.69 -1.71 14.28
C ALA A 169 -0.06 -0.37 13.88
N MET A 170 -0.45 0.13 12.71
CA MET A 170 -0.14 1.50 12.28
C MET A 170 -1.05 2.49 13.05
N GLU A 171 -0.67 3.76 13.07
CA GLU A 171 -1.57 4.80 13.58
C GLU A 171 -2.92 4.72 12.87
N GLN A 172 -4.00 4.87 13.63
CA GLN A 172 -5.35 4.65 13.15
C GLN A 172 -5.70 5.76 12.16
N ASP A 173 -5.92 5.40 10.89
CA ASP A 173 -6.32 6.34 9.85
C ASP A 173 -7.74 5.99 9.40
N TRP A 174 -8.70 6.65 10.03
CA TRP A 174 -10.12 6.49 9.77
C TRP A 174 -10.51 7.32 8.57
N ARG A 175 -10.91 6.66 7.48
CA ARG A 175 -11.26 7.33 6.23
C ARG A 175 -12.70 7.05 5.84
N GLN A 176 -13.45 8.12 5.55
CA GLN A 176 -14.76 8.00 4.94
C GLN A 176 -14.59 7.80 3.43
N ALA A 177 -15.15 6.73 2.88
CA ALA A 177 -15.04 6.43 1.45
C ALA A 177 -15.85 7.41 0.58
N THR A 178 -17.08 7.77 1.00
CA THR A 178 -17.96 8.76 0.37
C THR A 178 -19.02 9.27 1.37
N THR A 179 -19.70 10.38 1.06
CA THR A 179 -20.85 10.90 1.84
C THR A 179 -22.03 9.95 1.94
N ASP A 180 -22.19 9.02 0.97
CA ASP A 180 -23.37 8.15 0.83
C ASP A 180 -23.16 6.72 1.37
N ARG A 181 -21.95 6.37 1.82
CA ARG A 181 -21.67 5.06 2.44
C ARG A 181 -21.37 5.20 3.91
N ALA A 182 -21.88 4.25 4.69
CA ALA A 182 -21.53 4.13 6.09
C ALA A 182 -19.99 4.05 6.20
N PRO A 183 -19.37 4.87 7.05
CA PRO A 183 -17.92 4.88 7.17
C PRO A 183 -17.40 3.56 7.73
N VAL A 184 -16.34 3.10 7.09
CA VAL A 184 -15.71 1.81 7.33
C VAL A 184 -14.56 2.03 8.31
N ALA A 185 -14.57 1.29 9.41
CA ALA A 185 -13.44 1.27 10.32
C ALA A 185 -12.24 0.68 9.58
N ALA A 186 -11.06 1.32 9.63
CA ALA A 186 -9.86 0.80 8.99
C ALA A 186 -8.70 0.76 9.97
N ARG A 187 -8.11 -0.43 10.16
CA ARG A 187 -6.88 -0.59 10.96
C ARG A 187 -5.78 -1.22 10.12
N GLY A 188 -4.73 -0.44 9.87
CA GLY A 188 -3.53 -0.90 9.17
C GLY A 188 -2.59 -1.67 10.09
N PHE A 189 -1.93 -2.69 9.54
CA PHE A 189 -0.86 -3.44 10.17
C PHE A 189 0.30 -3.56 9.20
N SER A 190 1.52 -3.40 9.70
CA SER A 190 2.73 -3.48 8.88
C SER A 190 3.89 -4.07 9.67
N ASP A 191 4.76 -4.84 9.00
CA ASP A 191 6.06 -5.26 9.52
C ASP A 191 7.22 -4.37 9.07
N GLY A 192 6.93 -3.28 8.34
CA GLY A 192 7.89 -2.38 7.72
C GLY A 192 8.02 -2.56 6.21
N LEU A 193 7.75 -3.76 5.68
CA LEU A 193 7.75 -4.06 4.25
C LEU A 193 6.36 -4.47 3.76
N ALA A 194 5.81 -5.55 4.33
CA ALA A 194 4.48 -6.04 4.04
C ALA A 194 3.45 -5.32 4.92
N ALA A 195 2.28 -5.05 4.35
CA ALA A 195 1.19 -4.40 5.06
C ALA A 195 -0.16 -4.97 4.63
N PHE A 196 -1.11 -4.92 5.56
CA PHE A 196 -2.52 -5.16 5.29
C PHE A 196 -3.39 -4.24 6.13
N THR A 197 -4.60 -3.97 5.65
CA THR A 197 -5.60 -3.17 6.35
C THR A 197 -6.84 -4.00 6.59
N VAL A 198 -7.35 -3.96 7.82
CA VAL A 198 -8.62 -4.57 8.20
C VAL A 198 -9.69 -3.49 8.19
N PHE A 199 -10.71 -3.72 7.37
CA PHE A 199 -11.89 -2.90 7.20
C PHE A 199 -13.07 -3.52 7.95
N VAL A 200 -13.86 -2.72 8.66
CA VAL A 200 -15.09 -3.18 9.32
C VAL A 200 -16.25 -2.27 8.95
N GLU A 201 -17.28 -2.88 8.38
CA GLU A 201 -18.52 -2.23 7.96
C GLU A 201 -19.69 -2.87 8.69
N ALA A 202 -20.58 -2.06 9.28
CA ALA A 202 -21.82 -2.57 9.85
C ALA A 202 -22.79 -2.97 8.74
N ILE A 203 -23.40 -4.15 8.85
CA ILE A 203 -24.26 -4.72 7.81
C ILE A 203 -25.65 -5.09 8.35
N GLY A 204 -26.67 -5.00 7.47
CA GLY A 204 -27.99 -5.52 7.75
C GLY A 204 -28.09 -7.05 7.54
N GLU A 205 -29.26 -7.62 7.83
CA GLU A 205 -29.47 -9.08 7.76
C GLU A 205 -29.31 -9.66 6.35
N ASN A 206 -29.58 -8.87 5.30
CA ASN A 206 -29.67 -9.32 3.90
C ASN A 206 -28.46 -8.99 3.02
N SER A 207 -27.36 -8.50 3.59
CA SER A 207 -26.10 -8.38 2.84
C SER A 207 -25.13 -9.46 3.31
N VAL A 208 -24.46 -10.11 2.35
CA VAL A 208 -22.99 -10.30 2.31
C VAL A 208 -22.62 -11.34 1.25
N GLU A 209 -21.67 -10.98 0.38
CA GLU A 209 -20.79 -11.93 -0.30
C GLU A 209 -19.53 -12.10 0.57
N GLU A 210 -19.46 -13.19 1.34
CA GLU A 210 -18.19 -13.64 1.91
C GLU A 210 -17.33 -14.16 0.76
N GLY A 211 -16.02 -14.02 0.88
CA GLY A 211 -15.17 -14.52 -0.19
C GLY A 211 -13.72 -14.14 -0.08
N VAL A 212 -12.98 -14.69 -1.03
CA VAL A 212 -11.57 -14.39 -1.24
C VAL A 212 -11.41 -13.94 -2.67
N SER A 213 -10.75 -12.80 -2.86
CA SER A 213 -10.30 -12.34 -4.16
C SER A 213 -8.82 -11.98 -4.11
N ARG A 214 -8.15 -12.04 -5.26
CA ARG A 214 -6.72 -11.77 -5.36
C ARG A 214 -6.42 -11.11 -6.69
N VAL A 215 -5.62 -10.05 -6.64
CA VAL A 215 -5.07 -9.37 -7.82
C VAL A 215 -3.57 -9.15 -7.58
N GLY A 216 -2.74 -9.90 -8.32
CA GLY A 216 -1.29 -9.87 -8.13
C GLY A 216 -0.89 -10.28 -6.70
N PRO A 217 -0.09 -9.45 -5.97
CA PRO A 217 0.29 -9.70 -4.60
C PRO A 217 -0.84 -9.36 -3.60
N THR A 218 -1.83 -8.58 -3.99
CA THR A 218 -2.89 -8.11 -3.10
C THR A 218 -4.00 -9.14 -2.96
N VAL A 219 -4.23 -9.61 -1.73
CA VAL A 219 -5.36 -10.45 -1.36
C VAL A 219 -6.42 -9.61 -0.65
N ALA A 220 -7.68 -9.89 -0.93
CA ALA A 220 -8.83 -9.39 -0.17
C ALA A 220 -9.65 -10.59 0.34
N VAL A 221 -9.87 -10.64 1.66
CA VAL A 221 -10.66 -11.67 2.33
C VAL A 221 -11.78 -10.98 3.10
N SER A 222 -13.03 -11.37 2.85
CA SER A 222 -14.20 -10.82 3.52
C SER A 222 -14.96 -11.91 4.26
N ARG A 223 -15.32 -11.64 5.52
CA ARG A 223 -16.14 -12.53 6.34
C ARG A 223 -17.15 -11.77 7.18
N ARG A 224 -18.26 -12.41 7.50
CA ARG A 224 -19.24 -11.92 8.47
C ARG A 224 -18.74 -12.18 9.89
N LEU A 225 -18.88 -11.19 10.76
CA LEU A 225 -18.55 -11.27 12.18
C LEU A 225 -19.74 -10.78 13.00
N ALA A 226 -20.29 -11.66 13.83
CA ALA A 226 -21.27 -11.28 14.86
C ALA A 226 -20.53 -10.86 16.13
N ALA A 227 -20.86 -9.69 16.66
CA ALA A 227 -20.36 -9.17 17.93
C ALA A 227 -21.54 -8.65 18.78
N PRO A 228 -21.34 -8.41 20.09
CA PRO A 228 -22.41 -7.91 20.95
C PRO A 228 -23.03 -6.58 20.46
N SER A 229 -22.26 -5.76 19.75
CA SER A 229 -22.67 -4.45 19.20
C SER A 229 -23.36 -4.54 17.83
N GLY A 230 -23.43 -5.72 17.21
CA GLY A 230 -24.08 -5.91 15.90
C GLY A 230 -23.38 -6.91 15.00
N VAL A 231 -23.79 -6.92 13.73
CA VAL A 231 -23.20 -7.76 12.70
C VAL A 231 -22.36 -6.89 11.77
N TYR A 232 -21.14 -7.35 11.49
CA TYR A 232 -20.19 -6.63 10.67
C TYR A 232 -19.70 -7.48 9.50
N LEU A 233 -19.41 -6.83 8.38
CA LEU A 233 -18.55 -7.37 7.34
C LEU A 233 -17.11 -6.91 7.64
N VAL A 234 -16.25 -7.88 7.93
CA VAL A 234 -14.81 -7.64 8.12
C VAL A 234 -14.11 -7.98 6.82
N THR A 235 -13.33 -7.06 6.27
CA THR A 235 -12.54 -7.27 5.06
C THR A 235 -11.07 -6.98 5.32
N LEU A 236 -10.20 -7.96 5.12
CA LEU A 236 -8.75 -7.77 5.15
C LEU A 236 -8.25 -7.59 3.73
N VAL A 237 -7.54 -6.49 3.44
CA VAL A 237 -6.87 -6.27 2.15
C VAL A 237 -5.39 -6.03 2.38
N GLY A 238 -4.51 -6.75 1.68
CA GLY A 238 -3.07 -6.49 1.78
C GLY A 238 -2.17 -7.39 0.96
N GLU A 239 -0.88 -7.09 1.01
CA GLU A 239 0.18 -7.79 0.27
C GLU A 239 0.79 -8.89 1.14
N VAL A 240 -0.03 -9.87 1.50
CA VAL A 240 0.37 -11.06 2.27
C VAL A 240 -0.18 -12.34 1.61
N PRO A 241 0.42 -13.52 1.87
CA PRO A 241 -0.14 -14.79 1.44
C PRO A 241 -1.59 -14.96 1.91
N GLN A 242 -2.42 -15.58 1.06
CA GLN A 242 -3.84 -15.83 1.37
C GLN A 242 -4.03 -16.61 2.67
N SER A 243 -3.17 -17.59 2.96
CA SER A 243 -3.22 -18.36 4.21
C SER A 243 -3.00 -17.48 5.44
N THR A 244 -2.13 -16.48 5.35
CA THR A 244 -1.93 -15.48 6.41
C THR A 244 -3.16 -14.59 6.58
N ALA A 245 -3.73 -14.09 5.48
CA ALA A 245 -4.94 -13.27 5.52
C ALA A 245 -6.12 -14.00 6.17
N LEU A 246 -6.33 -15.27 5.80
CA LEU A 246 -7.36 -16.13 6.40
C LEU A 246 -7.13 -16.33 7.91
N ARG A 247 -5.89 -16.65 8.31
CA ARG A 247 -5.56 -16.85 9.72
C ARG A 247 -5.75 -15.58 10.56
N VAL A 248 -5.32 -14.43 10.05
CA VAL A 248 -5.51 -13.15 10.75
C VAL A 248 -7.00 -12.85 10.87
N ILE A 249 -7.75 -12.92 9.76
CA ILE A 249 -9.14 -12.50 9.76
C ILE A 249 -9.99 -13.37 10.67
N GLU A 250 -9.75 -14.68 10.74
CA GLU A 250 -10.43 -15.64 11.63
C GLU A 250 -10.36 -15.21 13.11
N GLY A 251 -9.21 -14.69 13.54
CA GLY A 251 -8.96 -14.21 14.90
C GLY A 251 -9.35 -12.74 15.16
N ILE A 252 -10.00 -12.05 14.21
CA ILE A 252 -10.45 -10.67 14.44
C ILE A 252 -11.65 -10.63 15.38
N SER A 253 -11.57 -9.76 16.39
CA SER A 253 -12.69 -9.33 17.22
C SER A 253 -12.95 -7.83 17.05
N VAL A 254 -14.23 -7.45 17.13
CA VAL A 254 -14.69 -6.06 17.07
C VAL A 254 -15.39 -5.74 18.39
N ARG A 255 -15.02 -4.63 19.01
CA ARG A 255 -15.64 -4.11 20.23
C ARG A 255 -16.03 -2.66 20.03
N GLU A 256 -17.12 -2.25 20.63
CA GLU A 256 -17.49 -0.83 20.70
C GLU A 256 -16.96 -0.25 22.02
N ASN A 257 -16.16 0.81 21.93
CA ASN A 257 -15.71 1.58 23.07
C ASN A 257 -16.90 2.40 23.55
N GLN A 258 -17.31 2.18 24.80
CA GLN A 258 -18.28 3.07 25.43
C GLN A 258 -17.65 4.46 25.62
N PRO A 259 -18.41 5.55 25.41
CA PRO A 259 -17.94 6.91 25.62
C PRO A 259 -17.53 7.19 27.08
#